data_AF-A0A090RF71-F1
#
_entry.id   AF-A0A090RF71-F1
#
_cell.length_a   1.000
_cell.length_b   1.000
_cell.length_c   1.000
_cell.angle_alpha   90.00
_cell.angle_beta   90.00
_cell.angle_gamma   90.00
#
_symmetry.space_group_name_H-M   'P 1'
#
loop_
_entity.id
_entity.type
_entity.pdbx_description
1 polymer ?
#
loop_
_entity_poly.entity_id
_entity_poly.type
_entity_poly.pdbx_seq_one_letter_code
_entity_poly.pdbx_strand_id
1 'polypeptide(L)'
;MEMDWANGILRFDSFFAVTIGILVLFVGRQLNNQFATLKEFSIPEPVTGGIVFSVLIALVYVAFGIAIEFTLIARDVLLVYFFTTIGINASCVIW
;
A
#
# COMPACT_ATOMS: atom_id res chain seq x y z
N MET A 1 -0.87 16.72 12.13
CA MET A 1 -0.59 17.30 10.80
C MET A 1 0.40 18.41 11.02
N GLU A 2 1.69 18.07 10.91
CA GLU A 2 2.79 19.01 11.06
C GLU A 2 3.16 19.44 9.65
N MET A 3 2.80 20.68 9.30
CA MET A 3 3.02 21.23 7.97
C MET A 3 4.38 21.94 8.01
N ASP A 4 5.44 21.26 7.57
CA ASP A 4 6.74 21.90 7.33
C ASP A 4 6.67 22.63 5.99
N TRP A 5 6.17 23.88 6.02
CA TRP A 5 6.04 24.77 4.86
C TRP A 5 7.36 25.06 4.13
N ALA A 6 8.51 24.68 4.73
CA ALA A 6 9.84 24.85 4.14
C ALA A 6 10.23 23.76 3.14
N ASN A 7 9.60 22.57 3.16
CA ASN A 7 10.06 21.41 2.37
C ASN A 7 9.00 20.78 1.45
N GLY A 8 7.73 21.22 1.50
CA GLY A 8 6.67 20.67 0.63
C GLY A 8 6.34 19.19 0.88
N ILE A 9 6.75 18.64 2.03
CA ILE A 9 6.55 17.23 2.39
C ILE A 9 5.36 17.11 3.35
N LEU A 10 4.34 16.34 2.95
CA LEU A 10 3.19 15.98 3.76
C LEU A 10 3.38 14.59 4.36
N ARG A 11 3.56 14.54 5.68
CA ARG A 11 3.73 13.27 6.41
C ARG A 11 2.41 12.81 7.00
N PHE A 12 2.03 11.58 6.68
CA PHE A 12 0.83 10.92 7.19
C PHE A 12 1.15 9.84 8.23
N ASP A 13 0.31 9.76 9.27
CA ASP A 13 0.44 8.80 10.36
C ASP A 13 0.10 7.36 9.93
N SER A 14 0.48 6.39 10.76
CA SER A 14 0.39 4.95 10.49
C SER A 14 -1.05 4.51 10.32
N PHE A 15 -1.95 5.04 11.15
CA PHE A 15 -3.38 4.73 11.07
C PHE A 15 -3.95 5.15 9.71
N PHE A 16 -3.62 6.38 9.28
CA PHE A 16 -4.08 6.92 8.00
C PHE A 16 -3.50 6.17 6.80
N ALA A 17 -2.21 5.79 6.87
CA ALA A 17 -1.57 4.98 5.85
C ALA A 17 -2.27 3.63 5.66
N VAL A 18 -2.66 2.95 6.75
CA VAL A 18 -3.40 1.69 6.69
C VAL A 18 -4.81 1.90 6.12
N THR A 19 -5.52 2.95 6.57
CA THR A 19 -6.86 3.26 6.04
C THR A 19 -6.82 3.51 4.53
N ILE A 20 -5.87 4.31 4.05
CA ILE A 20 -5.65 4.51 2.61
C ILE A 20 -5.31 3.19 1.93
N GLY A 21 -4.42 2.37 2.50
CA GLY A 21 -4.08 1.07 1.93
C GLY A 21 -5.30 0.16 1.72
N ILE A 22 -6.25 0.16 2.66
CA ILE A 22 -7.51 -0.58 2.53
C ILE A 22 -8.38 0.02 1.42
N LEU A 23 -8.52 1.35 1.34
CA LEU A 23 -9.26 2.00 0.25
C LEU A 23 -8.67 1.69 -1.12
N VAL A 24 -7.34 1.73 -1.23
CA VAL A 24 -6.59 1.39 -2.44
C VAL A 24 -6.83 -0.06 -2.86
N LEU A 25 -6.93 -0.99 -1.91
CA LEU A 25 -7.31 -2.38 -2.18
C LEU A 25 -8.71 -2.47 -2.81
N PHE A 26 -9.70 -1.74 -2.28
CA PHE A 26 -11.05 -1.70 -2.88
C PHE A 26 -11.05 -1.13 -4.30
N VAL A 27 -10.26 -0.09 -4.55
CA VAL A 27 -10.08 0.48 -5.90
C VAL A 27 -9.45 -0.57 -6.83
N GLY A 28 -8.40 -1.24 -6.38
CA GLY A 28 -7.75 -2.32 -7.12
C GLY A 28 -8.70 -3.46 -7.46
N ARG A 29 -9.57 -3.86 -6.51
CA ARG A 29 -10.62 -4.86 -6.71
C ARG A 29 -11.64 -4.44 -7.76
N GLN A 30 -12.10 -3.19 -7.71
CA GLN A 30 -13.07 -2.67 -8.69
C GLN A 30 -12.47 -2.61 -10.10
N LEU A 31 -11.19 -2.27 -10.22
CA LEU A 31 -10.48 -2.26 -11.51
C LEU A 31 -10.25 -3.67 -12.04
N ASN A 32 -9.78 -4.59 -11.19
CA ASN A 32 -9.54 -5.99 -11.59
C ASN A 32 -10.83 -6.69 -12.05
N ASN A 33 -11.98 -6.34 -11.44
CA ASN A 33 -13.29 -6.83 -11.87
C ASN A 33 -13.76 -6.27 -13.23
N GLN A 34 -13.32 -5.07 -13.60
CA GLN A 34 -13.67 -4.45 -14.89
C GLN A 34 -12.75 -4.87 -16.03
N PHE A 35 -11.46 -5.09 -15.74
CA PHE A 35 -10.46 -5.46 -16.74
C PHE A 35 -10.14 -6.97 -16.67
N ALA A 36 -10.76 -7.76 -17.55
CA ALA A 36 -10.56 -9.21 -17.63
C ALA A 36 -9.08 -9.63 -17.79
N THR A 37 -8.27 -8.78 -18.42
CA THR A 37 -6.83 -9.01 -18.63
C THR A 37 -6.05 -9.08 -17.30
N LEU A 38 -6.37 -8.24 -16.30
CA LEU A 38 -5.68 -8.26 -15.01
C LEU A 38 -6.00 -9.54 -14.21
N LYS A 39 -7.21 -10.04 -14.39
CA LYS A 39 -7.66 -11.31 -13.81
C LYS A 39 -6.97 -12.50 -14.46
N GLU A 40 -6.76 -12.46 -15.77
CA GLU A 40 -6.07 -13.51 -16.54
C GLU A 40 -4.59 -13.65 -16.14
N PHE A 41 -3.91 -12.53 -15.84
CA PHE A 41 -2.54 -12.53 -15.29
C PHE A 41 -2.48 -12.82 -13.78
N SER A 42 -3.60 -13.11 -13.12
CA SER A 42 -3.69 -13.37 -11.67
C SER A 42 -3.01 -12.29 -10.81
N ILE A 43 -3.06 -11.02 -11.27
CA ILE A 43 -2.45 -9.92 -10.54
C ILE A 43 -3.26 -9.68 -9.26
N PRO A 44 -2.64 -9.69 -8.06
CA PRO A 44 -3.35 -9.41 -6.82
C PRO A 44 -4.00 -8.03 -6.85
N GLU A 45 -5.23 -7.94 -6.34
CA GLU A 45 -5.98 -6.67 -6.22
C GLU A 45 -5.17 -5.55 -5.51
N PRO A 46 -4.39 -5.83 -4.43
CA PRO A 46 -3.58 -4.81 -3.77
C PRO A 46 -2.50 -4.20 -4.66
N VAL A 47 -1.93 -4.99 -5.58
CA VAL A 47 -0.86 -4.54 -6.50
C VAL A 47 -1.43 -3.60 -7.54
N THR A 48 -2.59 -3.96 -8.13
CA THR A 48 -3.27 -3.10 -9.11
C THR A 48 -3.65 -1.75 -8.50
N GLY A 49 -4.28 -1.77 -7.33
CA GLY A 49 -4.63 -0.54 -6.60
C GLY A 49 -3.38 0.28 -6.28
N GLY A 50 -2.32 -0.37 -5.79
CA GLY A 50 -1.05 0.27 -5.46
C GLY A 50 -0.43 1.00 -6.64
N ILE A 51 -0.36 0.37 -7.82
CA ILE A 51 0.17 1.00 -9.05
C ILE A 51 -0.62 2.25 -9.41
N VAL A 52 -1.95 2.18 -9.40
CA VAL A 52 -2.82 3.34 -9.70
C VAL A 52 -2.59 4.46 -8.69
N PHE A 53 -2.50 4.12 -7.41
CA PHE A 53 -2.25 5.08 -6.34
C PHE A 53 -0.86 5.71 -6.43
N SER A 54 0.18 4.95 -6.75
CA SER A 54 1.53 5.46 -6.96
C SER A 54 1.62 6.41 -8.14
N VAL A 55 0.94 6.10 -9.26
CA VAL A 55 0.85 7.01 -10.41
C VAL A 55 0.12 8.30 -10.03
N LEU A 56 -0.96 8.22 -9.26
CA LEU A 56 -1.69 9.38 -8.77
C LEU A 56 -0.80 10.28 -7.91
N ILE A 57 -0.08 9.72 -6.93
CA ILE A 57 0.84 10.51 -6.08
C ILE A 57 1.97 11.11 -6.92
N ALA A 58 2.52 10.37 -7.88
CA ALA A 58 3.56 10.89 -8.77
C ALA A 58 3.05 12.08 -9.60
N LEU A 59 1.82 12.02 -10.11
CA LEU A 59 1.19 13.14 -10.80
C LEU A 59 0.99 14.35 -9.88
N VAL A 60 0.58 14.13 -8.62
CA VAL A 60 0.46 15.20 -7.63
C VAL A 60 1.81 15.86 -7.34
N TYR A 61 2.87 15.06 -7.21
CA TYR A 61 4.22 15.56 -7.01
C TYR A 61 4.71 16.41 -8.20
N VAL A 62 4.51 15.93 -9.43
CA VAL A 62 4.93 16.67 -10.64
C VAL A 62 4.10 17.94 -10.86
N ALA A 63 2.79 17.91 -10.57
CA ALA A 63 1.90 19.04 -10.81
C ALA A 63 1.99 20.14 -9.73
N PHE A 64 2.15 19.76 -8.45
CA PHE A 64 2.07 20.69 -7.32
C PHE A 64 3.38 20.80 -6.51
N GLY A 65 4.37 19.95 -6.79
CA GLY A 65 5.63 19.91 -6.02
C GLY A 65 5.46 19.35 -4.60
N ILE A 66 4.31 18.73 -4.29
CA ILE A 66 3.99 18.23 -2.96
C ILE A 66 4.45 16.78 -2.84
N ALA A 67 5.43 16.54 -1.98
CA ALA A 67 5.89 15.20 -1.65
C ALA A 67 4.99 14.59 -0.57
N ILE A 68 4.42 13.42 -0.84
CA ILE A 68 3.56 12.71 0.13
C ILE A 68 4.38 11.57 0.73
N GLU A 69 4.59 11.64 2.04
CA GLU A 69 5.26 10.59 2.80
C GLU A 69 4.29 9.91 3.76
N PHE A 70 4.32 8.58 3.75
CA PHE A 70 3.61 7.76 4.71
C PHE A 70 4.62 7.16 5.68
N THR A 71 4.26 7.03 6.95
CA THR A 71 5.06 6.24 7.89
C THR A 71 4.95 4.75 7.60
N LEU A 72 6.06 4.03 7.76
CA LEU A 72 6.16 2.59 7.45
C LEU A 72 5.97 1.70 8.68
N ILE A 73 5.78 2.27 9.87
CA ILE A 73 5.72 1.52 11.14
C ILE A 73 4.64 0.42 11.09
N ALA A 74 3.45 0.73 10.55
CA ALA A 74 2.38 -0.26 10.42
C ALA A 74 2.79 -1.44 9.51
N ARG A 75 3.49 -1.18 8.40
CA ARG A 75 3.99 -2.23 7.50
C ARG A 75 4.96 -3.15 8.25
N ASP A 76 5.89 -2.57 8.99
CA ASP A 76 6.92 -3.34 9.69
C ASP A 76 6.31 -4.23 10.78
N VAL A 77 5.33 -3.71 11.53
CA VAL A 77 4.56 -4.51 12.50
C VAL A 77 3.76 -5.62 11.81
N LEU A 78 3.03 -5.31 10.74
CA LEU A 78 2.24 -6.29 9.99
C LEU A 78 3.11 -7.40 9.37
N LEU A 79 4.31 -7.08 8.90
CA LEU A 79 5.27 -8.07 8.39
C LEU A 79 5.74 -9.00 9.51
N VAL A 80 6.03 -8.49 10.71
CA VAL A 80 6.37 -9.33 11.86
C VAL A 80 5.23 -10.27 12.21
N TYR A 81 3.98 -9.79 12.25
CA TYR A 81 2.80 -10.64 12.46
C TYR A 81 2.67 -11.71 11.37
N PHE A 82 2.78 -11.33 10.11
CA PHE A 82 2.68 -12.24 8.96
C PHE A 82 3.72 -13.36 9.04
N PHE A 83 5.00 -13.01 9.25
CA PHE A 83 6.06 -14.01 9.35
C PHE A 83 5.97 -14.84 10.62
N THR A 84 5.50 -14.28 11.73
CA THR A 84 5.25 -15.04 12.95
C THR A 84 4.13 -16.06 12.73
N THR A 85 3.00 -15.66 12.14
CA THR A 85 1.88 -16.56 11.86
C THR A 85 2.23 -17.64 10.83
N ILE A 86 2.92 -17.28 9.73
CA ILE A 86 3.36 -18.26 8.74
C ILE A 86 4.45 -19.16 9.32
N GLY A 87 5.40 -18.61 10.07
CA GLY A 87 6.47 -19.37 10.72
C GLY A 87 5.96 -20.37 11.76
N ILE A 88 4.89 -20.04 12.48
CA ILE A 88 4.21 -20.99 13.38
C ILE A 88 3.45 -22.08 12.59
N ASN A 89 2.90 -21.75 11.42
CA ASN A 89 2.26 -22.74 10.53
C ASN A 89 3.27 -23.53 9.68
N ALA A 90 4.53 -23.12 9.62
CA ALA A 90 5.59 -23.89 9.00
C ALA A 90 5.88 -25.09 9.91
N SER A 91 5.19 -26.20 9.65
CA SER A 91 5.57 -27.47 10.25
C SER A 91 7.00 -27.76 9.80
N CYS A 92 7.91 -27.77 10.78
CA CYS A 92 9.18 -28.43 10.60
C CYS A 92 8.88 -29.92 10.45
N VAL A 93 8.52 -30.36 9.24
CA VAL A 93 8.48 -31.78 8.90
C VAL A 93 9.92 -32.21 8.69
N ILE A 94 10.58 -32.44 9.82
CA ILE A 94 11.79 -33.22 9.91
C ILE A 94 11.38 -34.48 10.67
N TRP A 95 11.39 -35.58 9.93
CA TRP A 95 11.01 -36.98 10.20
C TRP A 95 9.56 -37.38 9.89
#